data_AF-A0AA97B0F8-F1
#
_entry.id   AF-A0AA97B0F8-F1
#
_cell.length_a   1.000
_cell.length_b   1.000
_cell.length_c   1.000
_cell.angle_alpha   90.00
_cell.angle_beta   90.00
_cell.angle_gamma   90.00
#
_symmetry.space_group_name_H-M   'P 1'
#
loop_
_entity.id
_entity.type
_entity.pdbx_description
1 polymer ?
#
loop_
_entity_poly.entity_id
_entity_poly.type
_entity_poly.pdbx_seq_one_letter_code
_entity_poly.pdbx_strand_id
1 'polypeptide(L)'
;MRTPVGAVCATHPDEAAVATCARCGGFLCGDCTELAGEMPYCAPCVAVLRREARPSRVIQVALVLNVAGLMCLPCSLALPLPTLVAGLAGVVLGLRELRRIARGEGAVRGRTLARVTTGLGWVNLGLASSWLAVVFWGFGP
;
A
#
# COMPACT_ATOMS: atom_id res chain seq x y z
N MET A 1 22.64 -36.90 20.65
CA MET A 1 21.94 -36.28 19.52
C MET A 1 20.72 -37.13 19.20
N ARG A 2 19.51 -36.58 19.22
CA ARG A 2 18.29 -37.31 18.82
C ARG A 2 18.09 -37.06 17.33
N THR A 3 18.13 -38.12 16.52
CA THR A 3 17.73 -38.05 15.12
C THR A 3 16.22 -37.77 15.06
N PRO A 4 15.77 -36.72 14.36
CA PRO A 4 14.34 -36.47 14.22
C PRO A 4 13.65 -37.64 13.49
N VAL A 5 12.57 -38.15 14.07
CA VAL A 5 11.74 -39.20 13.46
C VAL A 5 10.59 -38.50 12.73
N GLY A 6 10.71 -38.35 11.41
CA GLY A 6 9.70 -37.67 10.58
C GLY A 6 10.30 -36.76 9.53
N ALA A 7 9.46 -35.92 8.92
CA ALA A 7 9.93 -34.91 7.97
C ALA A 7 10.79 -33.86 8.70
N VAL A 8 11.93 -33.52 8.11
CA VAL A 8 12.87 -32.50 8.62
C VAL A 8 12.68 -31.19 7.89
N CYS A 9 13.08 -30.09 8.51
CA CYS A 9 13.04 -28.79 7.84
C CYS A 9 13.96 -28.80 6.60
N ALA A 10 13.48 -28.21 5.51
CA ALA A 10 14.25 -28.12 4.27
C ALA A 10 15.55 -27.31 4.41
N THR A 11 15.63 -26.40 5.40
CA THR A 11 16.80 -25.56 5.69
C THR A 11 17.63 -26.10 6.85
N HIS A 12 16.99 -26.66 7.87
CA HIS A 12 17.63 -27.18 9.08
C HIS A 12 17.40 -28.70 9.17
N PRO A 13 18.33 -29.53 8.67
CA PRO A 13 18.16 -30.98 8.64
C PRO A 13 18.13 -31.60 10.04
N ASP A 14 18.66 -30.90 11.05
CA ASP A 14 18.68 -31.34 12.44
C ASP A 14 17.36 -31.04 13.19
N GLU A 15 16.44 -30.29 12.59
CA GLU A 15 15.17 -29.92 13.20
C GLU A 15 13.97 -30.63 12.57
N ALA A 16 13.07 -31.10 13.42
CA ALA A 16 11.79 -31.67 13.00
C ALA A 16 10.88 -30.58 12.42
N ALA A 17 10.24 -30.89 11.29
CA ALA A 17 9.27 -29.99 10.68
C ALA A 17 7.97 -29.99 11.48
N VAL A 18 7.41 -28.79 11.69
CA VAL A 18 6.13 -28.57 12.39
C VAL A 18 5.04 -28.06 11.45
N ALA A 19 5.41 -27.57 10.26
CA ALA A 19 4.48 -27.06 9.26
C ALA A 19 4.99 -27.32 7.84
N THR A 20 4.08 -27.20 6.87
CA THR A 20 4.38 -27.29 5.43
C THR A 20 4.00 -25.98 4.78
N CYS A 21 4.92 -25.38 4.02
CA CYS A 21 4.65 -24.17 3.26
C CYS A 21 3.46 -24.38 2.32
N ALA A 22 2.39 -23.60 2.49
CA ALA A 22 1.16 -23.71 1.71
C ALA A 22 1.35 -23.40 0.20
N ARG A 23 2.50 -22.82 -0.19
CA ARG A 23 2.80 -22.48 -1.58
C ARG A 23 3.71 -23.46 -2.29
N CYS A 24 4.87 -23.77 -1.71
CA CYS A 24 5.87 -24.63 -2.34
C CYS A 24 5.90 -26.06 -1.78
N GLY A 25 5.14 -26.36 -0.73
CA GLY A 25 5.10 -27.69 -0.11
C GLY A 25 6.33 -28.05 0.73
N GLY A 26 7.29 -27.12 0.92
CA GLY A 26 8.48 -27.37 1.72
C GLY A 26 8.19 -27.51 3.22
N PHE A 27 8.89 -28.41 3.89
CA PHE A 27 8.79 -28.64 5.33
C PHE A 27 9.54 -27.57 6.15
N LEU A 28 8.89 -27.01 7.16
CA LEU A 28 9.35 -25.87 7.96
C LEU A 28 9.43 -26.22 9.45
N CYS A 29 10.53 -25.86 10.10
CA CYS A 29 10.58 -25.80 11.57
C CYS A 29 9.86 -24.54 12.09
N GLY A 30 9.73 -24.41 13.41
CA GLY A 30 9.07 -23.26 14.04
C GLY A 30 9.69 -21.93 13.61
N ASP A 31 11.02 -21.88 13.53
CA ASP A 31 11.77 -20.66 13.18
C ASP A 31 11.68 -20.32 11.69
N CYS A 32 11.54 -21.32 10.81
CA CYS A 32 11.38 -21.10 9.37
C CYS A 32 9.94 -20.77 8.95
N THR A 33 8.99 -20.83 9.89
CA THR A 33 7.57 -20.64 9.61
C THR A 33 7.19 -19.18 9.74
N GLU A 34 6.81 -18.56 8.63
CA GLU A 34 6.16 -17.25 8.62
C GLU A 34 4.67 -17.41 8.33
N LEU A 35 3.83 -16.84 9.20
CA LEU A 35 2.38 -16.82 9.02
C LEU A 35 1.98 -15.64 8.12
N ALA A 36 1.28 -15.92 7.03
CA ALA A 36 0.60 -14.90 6.24
C ALA A 36 -0.91 -15.20 6.24
N GLY A 37 -1.65 -14.43 7.05
CA GLY A 37 -3.01 -14.79 7.43
C GLY A 37 -2.97 -15.97 8.40
N GLU A 38 -3.68 -17.05 8.06
CA GLU A 38 -3.75 -18.28 8.87
C GLU A 38 -2.92 -19.44 8.29
N MET A 39 -2.21 -19.22 7.16
CA MET A 39 -1.43 -20.27 6.51
C MET A 39 0.07 -20.08 6.74
N PRO A 40 0.82 -21.19 6.98
CA PRO A 40 2.28 -21.16 7.11
C PRO A 40 2.97 -21.09 5.74
N TYR A 41 3.99 -20.26 5.65
CA TYR A 41 4.81 -20.09 4.45
C TYR A 41 6.30 -19.99 4.83
N CYS A 42 7.18 -20.34 3.89
CA CYS A 42 8.61 -20.08 4.04
C CYS A 42 8.94 -18.62 3.66
N ALA A 43 10.00 -18.07 4.24
CA ALA A 43 10.48 -16.71 3.97
C ALA A 43 10.51 -16.30 2.47
N PRO A 44 11.05 -17.12 1.53
CA PRO A 44 11.04 -16.73 0.11
C PRO A 44 9.63 -16.73 -0.49
N CYS A 45 8.74 -17.63 -0.07
CA CYS A 45 7.36 -17.64 -0.54
C CYS A 45 6.56 -16.47 0.01
N VAL A 46 6.77 -16.07 1.27
CA VAL A 46 6.17 -14.85 1.83
C VAL A 46 6.64 -13.62 1.08
N ALA A 47 7.94 -13.52 0.77
CA ALA A 47 8.48 -12.38 0.04
C ALA A 47 7.79 -12.21 -1.32
N VAL A 48 7.52 -13.31 -2.03
CA VAL A 48 6.80 -13.27 -3.31
C VAL A 48 5.31 -12.99 -3.11
N LEU A 49 4.65 -13.60 -2.11
CA LEU A 49 3.25 -13.31 -1.79
C LEU A 49 3.03 -11.82 -1.48
N ARG A 50 3.95 -11.20 -0.73
CA ARG A 50 3.94 -9.75 -0.45
C ARG A 50 4.16 -8.89 -1.71
N ARG A 51 4.89 -9.38 -2.71
CA ARG A 51 5.05 -8.72 -4.01
C ARG A 51 3.80 -8.84 -4.89
N GLU A 52 3.09 -9.95 -4.82
CA GLU A 52 1.92 -10.25 -5.65
C GLU A 52 0.60 -9.75 -5.06
N ALA A 53 0.58 -9.41 -3.76
CA ALA A 53 -0.58 -8.86 -3.09
C ALA A 53 -1.18 -7.66 -3.88
N ARG A 54 -2.49 -7.69 -4.10
CA ARG A 54 -3.19 -6.64 -4.85
C ARG A 54 -3.19 -5.33 -4.05
N PRO A 55 -3.07 -4.17 -4.72
CA PRO A 55 -3.22 -2.88 -4.07
C PRO A 55 -4.63 -2.76 -3.45
N SER A 56 -4.73 -2.07 -2.31
CA SER A 56 -6.03 -1.88 -1.65
C SER A 56 -6.97 -1.06 -2.55
N ARG A 57 -8.25 -1.47 -2.59
CA ARG A 57 -9.30 -0.77 -3.36
C ARG A 57 -9.41 0.72 -2.95
N VAL A 58 -9.10 1.03 -1.70
CA VAL A 58 -9.13 2.39 -1.15
C VAL A 58 -8.17 3.32 -1.88
N ILE A 59 -6.93 2.90 -2.16
CA ILE A 59 -5.99 3.75 -2.92
C ILE A 59 -6.43 3.89 -4.38
N GLN A 60 -6.98 2.82 -4.98
CA GLN A 60 -7.50 2.90 -6.35
C GLN A 60 -8.60 3.95 -6.45
N VAL A 61 -9.56 3.95 -5.52
CA VAL A 61 -10.62 4.96 -5.45
C VAL A 61 -10.04 6.36 -5.21
N ALA A 62 -9.09 6.51 -4.28
CA ALA A 62 -8.45 7.79 -4.01
C ALA A 62 -7.67 8.35 -5.22
N LEU A 63 -7.04 7.47 -6.01
CA LEU A 63 -6.35 7.84 -7.24
C LEU A 63 -7.35 8.34 -8.29
N VAL A 64 -8.43 7.60 -8.52
CA VAL A 64 -9.50 8.01 -9.45
C VAL A 64 -10.11 9.35 -9.03
N LEU A 65 -10.35 9.55 -7.74
CA LEU A 65 -10.89 10.80 -7.22
C LEU A 65 -9.93 11.99 -7.43
N ASN A 66 -8.61 11.77 -7.28
CA ASN A 66 -7.61 12.79 -7.55
C ASN A 66 -7.54 13.18 -9.04
N VAL A 67 -7.64 12.20 -9.93
CA VAL A 67 -7.66 12.44 -11.38
C VAL A 67 -8.94 13.17 -11.79
N ALA A 68 -10.09 12.75 -11.25
CA ALA A 68 -11.38 13.40 -11.50
C ALA A 68 -11.40 14.84 -10.97
N GLY A 69 -10.83 15.09 -9.78
CA GLY A 69 -10.68 16.43 -9.22
C GLY A 69 -9.88 17.35 -10.16
N LEU A 70 -8.73 16.88 -10.66
CA LEU A 70 -7.89 17.67 -11.57
C LEU A 70 -8.62 18.04 -12.87
N MET A 71 -9.39 17.10 -13.43
CA MET A 71 -10.17 17.33 -14.66
C MET A 71 -11.35 18.29 -14.45
N CYS A 72 -11.91 18.36 -13.24
CA CYS A 72 -13.07 19.21 -12.93
C CYS A 72 -12.68 20.61 -12.40
N LEU A 73 -11.38 20.86 -12.20
CA LEU A 73 -10.85 22.15 -11.75
C LEU A 73 -11.26 23.34 -12.64
N PRO A 74 -11.25 23.25 -14.00
CA PRO A 74 -11.65 24.36 -14.88
C PRO A 74 -13.14 24.68 -14.82
N CYS A 75 -13.98 23.71 -14.46
CA CYS A 75 -15.44 23.86 -14.39
C CYS A 75 -15.90 24.42 -13.04
N SER A 76 -15.04 24.38 -12.01
CA SER A 76 -15.37 24.77 -10.64
C SER A 76 -15.11 26.27 -10.42
N LEU A 77 -15.71 27.13 -11.26
CA LEU A 77 -15.44 28.57 -11.33
C LEU A 77 -15.70 29.34 -10.01
N ALA A 78 -16.43 28.76 -9.04
CA ALA A 78 -16.85 29.45 -7.81
C ALA A 78 -16.17 28.96 -6.53
N LEU A 79 -15.82 27.67 -6.38
CA LEU A 79 -15.19 27.17 -5.15
C LEU A 79 -14.48 25.82 -5.41
N PRO A 80 -13.14 25.72 -5.27
CA PRO A 80 -12.37 24.49 -5.50
C PRO A 80 -12.47 23.48 -4.35
N LEU A 81 -13.65 23.38 -3.71
CA LEU A 81 -13.91 22.42 -2.63
C LEU A 81 -13.68 20.96 -3.07
N PRO A 82 -14.15 20.50 -4.24
CA PRO A 82 -13.98 19.11 -4.64
C PRO A 82 -12.50 18.72 -4.81
N THR A 83 -11.69 19.64 -5.35
CA THR A 83 -10.26 19.48 -5.56
C THR A 83 -9.46 19.53 -4.27
N LEU A 84 -9.86 20.38 -3.31
CA LEU A 84 -9.28 20.37 -1.96
C LEU A 84 -9.56 19.07 -1.23
N VAL A 85 -10.81 18.58 -1.25
CA VAL A 85 -11.19 17.31 -0.60
C VAL A 85 -10.49 16.13 -1.24
N ALA A 86 -10.44 16.07 -2.58
CA ALA A 86 -9.72 15.02 -3.30
C ALA A 86 -8.21 15.06 -3.01
N GLY A 87 -7.62 16.26 -2.96
CA GLY A 87 -6.20 16.46 -2.65
C GLY A 87 -5.85 16.01 -1.24
N LEU A 88 -6.59 16.49 -0.23
CA LEU A 88 -6.42 16.07 1.18
C LEU A 88 -6.62 14.57 1.36
N ALA A 89 -7.68 14.00 0.79
CA ALA A 89 -7.94 12.56 0.86
C ALA A 89 -6.81 11.76 0.20
N GLY A 90 -6.30 12.22 -0.95
CA GLY A 90 -5.18 11.62 -1.66
C GLY A 90 -3.90 11.57 -0.82
N VAL A 91 -3.53 12.69 -0.19
CA VAL A 91 -2.35 12.77 0.68
C VAL A 91 -2.51 11.89 1.93
N VAL A 92 -3.65 11.99 2.64
CA VAL A 92 -3.86 11.25 3.89
C VAL A 92 -3.91 9.74 3.63
N LEU A 93 -4.67 9.29 2.62
CA LEU A 93 -4.80 7.87 2.30
C LEU A 93 -3.51 7.30 1.71
N GLY A 94 -2.83 8.06 0.85
CA GLY A 94 -1.53 7.67 0.29
C GLY A 94 -0.46 7.49 1.36
N LEU A 95 -0.34 8.44 2.30
CA LEU A 95 0.59 8.33 3.43
C LEU A 95 0.23 7.19 4.38
N ARG A 96 -1.06 6.99 4.67
CA ARG A 96 -1.51 5.86 5.51
C ARG A 96 -1.14 4.52 4.92
N GLU A 97 -1.32 4.32 3.61
CA GLU A 97 -0.91 3.07 2.98
C GLU A 97 0.62 2.92 2.96
N LEU A 98 1.37 3.99 2.67
CA LEU A 98 2.84 3.92 2.74
C LEU A 98 3.34 3.50 4.12
N ARG A 99 2.70 3.97 5.20
CA ARG A 99 2.99 3.53 6.58
C ARG A 99 2.58 2.07 6.83
N ARG A 100 1.46 1.59 6.27
CA ARG A 100 1.07 0.16 6.33
C ARG A 100 2.09 -0.73 5.63
N ILE A 101 2.55 -0.34 4.43
CA ILE A 101 3.56 -1.07 3.68
C ILE A 101 4.90 -1.06 4.43
N ALA A 102 5.27 0.07 5.05
CA ALA A 102 6.49 0.16 5.86
C ALA A 102 6.47 -0.77 7.09
N ARG A 103 5.29 -0.99 7.69
CA ARG A 103 5.08 -1.95 8.79
C ARG A 103 5.01 -3.41 8.35
N GLY A 104 5.16 -3.70 7.06
CA GLY A 104 5.09 -5.07 6.52
C GLY A 104 3.67 -5.62 6.38
N GLU A 105 2.65 -4.83 6.70
CA GLU A 105 1.23 -5.21 6.64
C GLU A 105 0.60 -5.01 5.25
N GLY A 106 1.29 -4.28 4.35
CA GLY A 106 0.75 -3.83 3.06
C GLY A 106 1.43 -4.45 1.84
N ALA A 107 0.68 -4.56 0.75
CA ALA A 107 1.17 -5.03 -0.55
C ALA A 107 2.30 -4.13 -1.09
N VAL A 108 3.48 -4.70 -1.37
CA VAL A 108 4.65 -3.94 -1.86
C VAL A 108 4.36 -3.30 -3.22
N ARG A 109 3.55 -3.96 -4.06
CA ARG A 109 3.11 -3.46 -5.37
C ARG A 109 2.23 -2.21 -5.27
N GLY A 110 1.56 -1.99 -4.14
CA GLY A 110 0.80 -0.78 -3.85
C GLY A 110 1.65 0.46 -3.57
N ARG A 111 2.97 0.33 -3.39
CA ARG A 111 3.86 1.43 -3.03
C ARG A 111 3.94 2.51 -4.12
N THR A 112 4.06 2.12 -5.39
CA THR A 112 4.08 3.06 -6.52
C THR A 112 2.75 3.79 -6.62
N LEU A 113 1.63 3.06 -6.51
CA LEU A 113 0.30 3.64 -6.52
C LEU A 113 0.13 4.67 -5.39
N ALA A 114 0.51 4.33 -4.16
CA ALA A 114 0.40 5.21 -3.00
C ALA A 114 1.28 6.48 -3.13
N ARG A 115 2.50 6.36 -3.68
CA ARG A 115 3.35 7.52 -3.98
C ARG A 115 2.72 8.43 -5.02
N VAL A 116 2.19 7.85 -6.10
CA VAL A 116 1.52 8.61 -7.17
C VAL A 116 0.28 9.32 -6.63
N THR A 117 -0.58 8.63 -5.86
CA THR A 117 -1.76 9.25 -5.23
C THR A 117 -1.37 10.39 -4.27
N THR A 118 -0.30 10.22 -3.49
CA THR A 118 0.20 11.29 -2.59
C THR A 118 0.72 12.49 -3.38
N GLY A 119 1.48 12.25 -4.46
CA GLY A 119 2.00 13.30 -5.33
C GLY A 119 0.87 14.07 -6.02
N LEU A 120 -0.10 13.37 -6.60
CA LEU A 120 -1.32 13.97 -7.17
C LEU A 120 -2.09 14.79 -6.14
N GLY A 121 -2.17 14.31 -4.89
CA GLY A 121 -2.82 15.05 -3.81
C GLY A 121 -2.15 16.39 -3.51
N TRP A 122 -0.81 16.43 -3.46
CA TRP A 122 -0.05 17.67 -3.30
C TRP A 122 -0.22 18.62 -4.50
N VAL A 123 -0.23 18.08 -5.72
CA VAL A 123 -0.49 18.88 -6.93
C VAL A 123 -1.87 19.51 -6.86
N ASN A 124 -2.92 18.74 -6.52
CA ASN A 124 -4.28 19.24 -6.37
C ASN A 124 -4.38 20.35 -5.29
N LEU A 125 -3.71 20.17 -4.14
CA LEU A 125 -3.66 21.19 -3.09
C LEU A 125 -2.94 22.45 -3.54
N GLY A 126 -1.79 22.31 -4.22
CA GLY A 126 -1.04 23.43 -4.78
C GLY A 126 -1.89 24.22 -5.78
N LEU A 127 -2.52 23.52 -6.73
CA LEU A 127 -3.39 24.13 -7.74
C LEU A 127 -4.58 24.86 -7.10
N ALA A 128 -5.26 24.22 -6.15
CA ALA A 128 -6.38 24.82 -5.44
C ALA A 128 -5.94 26.07 -4.62
N SER A 129 -4.77 26.01 -3.97
CA SER A 129 -4.23 27.15 -3.23
C SER A 129 -3.86 28.32 -4.15
N SER A 130 -3.25 28.04 -5.31
CA SER A 130 -2.95 29.08 -6.30
C SER A 130 -4.20 29.70 -6.88
N TRP A 131 -5.26 28.91 -7.11
CA TRP A 131 -6.53 29.40 -7.61
C TRP A 131 -7.19 30.35 -6.59
N LEU A 132 -7.24 29.94 -5.32
CA LEU A 132 -7.73 30.81 -4.24
C LEU A 132 -6.90 32.09 -4.16
N ALA A 133 -5.57 32.02 -4.25
CA ALA A 133 -4.72 33.21 -4.23
C ALA A 133 -5.02 34.17 -5.40
N VAL A 134 -5.21 33.66 -6.62
CA VAL A 134 -5.59 34.47 -7.79
C VAL A 134 -6.96 35.10 -7.60
N VAL A 135 -7.94 34.37 -7.09
CA VAL A 135 -9.29 34.91 -6.82
C VAL A 135 -9.23 35.99 -5.73
N PHE A 136 -8.52 35.75 -4.62
CA PHE A 136 -8.37 36.72 -3.53
C PHE A 136 -7.57 37.96 -3.95
N TRP A 137 -6.53 37.83 -4.77
CA TRP A 137 -5.76 38.97 -5.29
C TRP A 137 -6.50 39.73 -6.41
N GLY A 138 -7.25 39.03 -7.26
CA GLY A 138 -8.03 39.64 -8.35
C GLY A 138 -9.29 40.37 -7.86
N PHE A 139 -9.77 40.06 -6.65
CA PHE A 139 -10.87 40.73 -5.95
C PHE A 139 -10.40 41.53 -4.72
N GLY A 140 -9.10 41.83 -4.60
CA GLY A 140 -8.61 42.77 -3.60
C GLY A 140 -9.05 44.21 -3.92
N PRO A 141 -9.36 45.05 -2.92
CA PRO A 141 -9.91 46.40 -3.10
C PRO A 141 -8.99 47.36 -3.84
#